data_AF-S4XZ29-F1
#
_entry.id   AF-S4XZ29-F1
#
_cell.length_a   1.000
_cell.length_b   1.000
_cell.length_c   1.000
_cell.angle_alpha   90.00
_cell.angle_beta   90.00
_cell.angle_gamma   90.00
#
_symmetry.space_group_name_H-M   'P 1'
#
loop_
_entity.id
_entity.type
_entity.pdbx_description
1 polymer ?
#
loop_
_entity_poly.entity_id
_entity_poly.type
_entity_poly.pdbx_seq_one_letter_code
_entity_poly.pdbx_strand_id
1 'polypeptide(L)'
;MRRSDLAPARRRESARARAVASFTLVAAALALPRAALAYCRTSVCPETQSTAAVCNPQQATDCGIPLAWPSPCVSYSLQEDASDQVTLAEAEAIFEQAFATWTAADCGGGASPRMEVTYLGPISCDAHEYNQRKGNANIITFRDDGWPYGSGGNTLALTTVTYNLKNGEIYDADMEVNSFDVTLSMGDDDVSFDLLSIATHEVGHFLGLSHSAEVTATMYADYRPESTMLRDLDDDDRAGICSVYPPGEPVEACDPTPRHGFSDLCAEDQPDREESGGCAAAPSSPGGGSGGGLLAAAAASLGALARARRGRAARPGRERAR
;
A
#
# COMPACT_ATOMS: atom_id res chain seq x y z
N MET A 1 -77.44 -2.27 -95.50
CA MET A 1 -78.74 -2.28 -94.78
C MET A 1 -78.48 -2.76 -93.36
N ARG A 2 -78.73 -1.90 -92.36
CA ARG A 2 -78.89 -2.18 -90.91
C ARG A 2 -77.63 -2.69 -90.16
N ARG A 3 -77.33 -2.26 -88.93
CA ARG A 3 -78.11 -1.53 -87.93
C ARG A 3 -77.17 -0.92 -86.89
N SER A 4 -77.47 0.31 -86.51
CA SER A 4 -77.13 0.97 -85.25
C SER A 4 -77.59 0.13 -84.05
N ASP A 5 -76.93 0.22 -82.90
CA ASP A 5 -77.39 1.07 -81.78
C ASP A 5 -76.81 0.71 -80.39
N LEU A 6 -76.58 1.80 -79.64
CA LEU A 6 -76.73 2.00 -78.18
C LEU A 6 -75.63 1.60 -77.19
N ALA A 7 -75.11 2.64 -76.53
CA ALA A 7 -74.33 2.69 -75.29
C ALA A 7 -75.20 2.30 -74.05
N PRO A 8 -74.67 2.16 -72.80
CA PRO A 8 -74.19 3.32 -72.02
C PRO A 8 -73.13 3.07 -70.89
N ALA A 9 -72.64 4.19 -70.33
CA ALA A 9 -72.33 4.47 -68.90
C ALA A 9 -71.15 3.73 -68.21
N ARG A 10 -70.43 4.26 -67.21
CA ARG A 10 -70.04 5.59 -66.66
C ARG A 10 -69.14 5.27 -65.43
N ARG A 11 -68.28 6.24 -65.01
CA ARG A 11 -67.64 6.44 -63.68
C ARG A 11 -66.39 5.58 -63.35
N ARG A 12 -65.22 6.22 -63.14
CA ARG A 12 -64.59 6.69 -61.87
C ARG A 12 -64.18 5.49 -60.98
N GLU A 13 -62.97 5.33 -60.44
CA GLU A 13 -62.10 6.28 -59.75
C GLU A 13 -60.76 5.58 -59.36
N SER A 14 -59.70 6.39 -59.12
CA SER A 14 -58.63 6.19 -58.13
C SER A 14 -57.52 5.13 -58.30
N ALA A 15 -56.26 5.58 -58.13
CA ALA A 15 -55.26 5.07 -57.16
C ALA A 15 -53.83 5.55 -57.54
N ARG A 16 -53.40 6.70 -57.00
CA ARG A 16 -52.35 6.83 -55.95
C ARG A 16 -50.94 6.43 -56.40
N ALA A 17 -50.14 7.46 -56.72
CA ALA A 17 -48.70 7.40 -56.88
C ALA A 17 -48.01 7.02 -55.55
N ARG A 18 -47.08 6.08 -55.62
CA ARG A 18 -46.19 5.69 -54.51
C ARG A 18 -45.02 6.68 -54.44
N ALA A 19 -44.96 7.47 -53.38
CA ALA A 19 -43.73 8.16 -52.98
C ALA A 19 -42.94 7.22 -52.06
N VAL A 20 -41.74 6.82 -52.48
CA VAL A 20 -40.77 6.10 -51.65
C VAL A 20 -39.98 7.17 -50.89
N ALA A 21 -40.19 7.27 -49.58
CA ALA A 21 -39.37 8.11 -48.72
C ALA A 21 -38.11 7.33 -48.32
N SER A 22 -36.95 7.79 -48.79
CA SER A 22 -35.64 7.31 -48.35
C SER A 22 -35.35 7.88 -46.96
N PHE A 23 -35.39 7.05 -45.92
CA PHE A 23 -34.87 7.41 -44.60
C PHE A 23 -33.37 7.15 -44.57
N THR A 24 -32.56 8.21 -44.60
CA THR A 24 -31.16 8.17 -44.20
C THR A 24 -31.08 8.04 -42.68
N LEU A 25 -30.74 6.84 -42.19
CA LEU A 25 -30.33 6.61 -40.81
C LEU A 25 -28.99 7.32 -40.57
N VAL A 26 -29.03 8.46 -39.88
CA VAL A 26 -27.83 9.04 -39.26
C VAL A 26 -27.51 8.17 -38.05
N ALA A 27 -26.48 7.33 -38.17
CA ALA A 27 -25.91 6.63 -37.03
C ALA A 27 -25.23 7.67 -36.12
N ALA A 28 -25.94 8.10 -35.07
CA ALA A 28 -25.31 8.80 -33.97
C ALA A 28 -24.32 7.83 -33.31
N ALA A 29 -23.03 8.09 -33.46
CA ALA A 29 -22.02 7.44 -32.64
C ALA A 29 -22.33 7.77 -31.18
N LEU A 30 -22.88 6.79 -30.45
CA LEU A 30 -22.99 6.85 -29.01
C LEU A 30 -21.56 6.87 -28.47
N ALA A 31 -21.01 8.06 -28.25
CA ALA A 31 -19.91 8.22 -27.33
C ALA A 31 -20.47 7.80 -25.97
N LEU A 32 -20.14 6.59 -25.53
CA LEU A 32 -20.33 6.21 -24.14
C LEU A 32 -19.67 7.32 -23.31
N PRO A 33 -20.38 7.93 -22.34
CA PRO A 33 -19.73 8.86 -21.43
C PRO A 33 -18.59 8.08 -20.79
N ARG A 34 -17.34 8.48 -21.03
CA ARG A 34 -16.26 8.07 -20.14
C ARG A 34 -16.70 8.54 -18.77
N ALA A 35 -16.70 7.65 -17.78
CA ALA A 35 -16.82 8.06 -16.39
C ALA A 35 -15.85 9.24 -16.20
N ALA A 36 -16.36 10.35 -15.68
CA ALA A 36 -15.50 11.47 -15.36
C ALA A 36 -14.66 10.99 -14.18
N LEU A 37 -13.40 10.65 -14.44
CA LEU A 37 -12.42 10.34 -13.41
C LEU A 37 -12.33 11.58 -12.50
N ALA A 38 -12.29 11.38 -11.20
CA ALA A 38 -12.25 12.41 -10.14
C ALA A 38 -11.13 12.17 -9.11
N TYR A 39 -10.10 11.39 -9.46
CA TYR A 39 -9.03 11.04 -8.55
C TYR A 39 -8.30 12.27 -8.02
N CYS A 40 -7.82 12.14 -6.78
CA CYS A 40 -7.07 13.17 -6.10
C CYS A 40 -5.73 12.62 -5.63
N ARG A 41 -4.71 13.48 -5.63
CA ARG A 41 -3.40 13.20 -5.05
C ARG A 41 -3.24 14.03 -3.79
N THR A 42 -2.74 13.42 -2.73
CA THR A 42 -2.37 14.14 -1.51
C THR A 42 -1.30 15.16 -1.88
N SER A 43 -1.37 16.36 -1.33
CA SER A 43 -0.44 17.44 -1.64
C SER A 43 -0.06 18.24 -0.39
N VAL A 44 1.00 19.04 -0.51
CA VAL A 44 1.38 20.03 0.50
C VAL A 44 1.18 21.45 -0.02
N CYS A 45 0.41 22.25 0.71
CA CYS A 45 0.25 23.68 0.47
C CYS A 45 1.39 24.47 1.15
N PRO A 46 2.38 25.02 0.40
CA PRO A 46 3.52 25.68 1.01
C PRO A 46 3.14 26.93 1.81
N GLU A 47 2.06 27.61 1.43
CA GLU A 47 1.58 28.84 2.07
C GLU A 47 1.06 28.60 3.48
N THR A 48 0.34 27.49 3.68
CA THR A 48 -0.28 27.12 4.95
C THR A 48 0.51 26.07 5.73
N GLN A 49 1.52 25.46 5.10
CA GLN A 49 2.27 24.31 5.61
C GLN A 49 1.35 23.17 6.07
N SER A 50 0.25 22.97 5.35
CA SER A 50 -0.75 21.93 5.63
C SER A 50 -0.84 20.93 4.48
N THR A 51 -1.33 19.73 4.78
CA THR A 51 -1.79 18.78 3.76
C THR A 51 -3.04 19.32 3.05
N ALA A 52 -3.18 18.96 1.79
CA ALA A 52 -4.33 19.24 0.93
C ALA A 52 -4.43 18.13 -0.14
N ALA A 53 -5.17 18.40 -1.21
CA ALA A 53 -5.22 17.56 -2.39
C ALA A 53 -5.09 18.37 -3.68
N VAL A 54 -4.68 17.70 -4.76
CA VAL A 54 -4.79 18.17 -6.13
C VAL A 54 -5.54 17.11 -6.92
N CYS A 55 -6.66 17.48 -7.54
CA CYS A 55 -7.59 16.56 -8.15
C CYS A 55 -7.62 16.69 -9.67
N ASN A 56 -8.14 15.65 -10.33
CA ASN A 56 -8.43 15.67 -11.76
C ASN A 56 -9.88 15.17 -11.97
N PRO A 57 -10.82 16.04 -12.41
CA PRO A 57 -10.62 17.44 -12.79
C PRO A 57 -10.28 18.31 -11.58
N GLN A 58 -9.56 19.40 -11.88
CA GLN A 58 -9.13 20.36 -10.86
C GLN A 58 -10.32 20.94 -10.09
N GLN A 59 -10.23 20.94 -8.75
CA GLN A 59 -11.22 21.54 -7.88
C GLN A 59 -10.77 22.92 -7.38
N ALA A 60 -11.72 23.72 -6.88
CA ALA A 60 -11.44 25.07 -6.38
C ALA A 60 -10.59 25.08 -5.10
N THR A 61 -10.59 23.97 -4.36
CA THR A 61 -9.79 23.76 -3.14
C THR A 61 -8.43 23.16 -3.41
N ASP A 62 -8.11 22.84 -4.67
CA ASP A 62 -6.84 22.25 -5.05
C ASP A 62 -5.69 23.18 -4.72
N CYS A 63 -4.67 22.63 -4.08
CA CYS A 63 -3.55 23.42 -3.65
C CYS A 63 -2.30 22.57 -3.48
N GLY A 64 -1.16 23.20 -3.72
CA GLY A 64 0.12 22.64 -3.32
C GLY A 64 0.78 21.71 -4.32
N ILE A 65 1.82 21.04 -3.84
CA ILE A 65 2.67 20.13 -4.61
C ILE A 65 2.23 18.70 -4.28
N PRO A 66 1.78 17.91 -5.26
CA PRO A 66 1.38 16.53 -5.03
C PRO A 66 2.52 15.69 -4.45
N LEU A 67 2.18 14.82 -3.50
CA LEU A 67 3.11 13.90 -2.90
C LEU A 67 3.39 12.72 -3.84
N ALA A 68 4.62 12.21 -3.78
CA ALA A 68 5.04 10.98 -4.43
C ALA A 68 6.34 10.48 -3.79
N TRP A 69 6.57 9.17 -3.86
CA TRP A 69 7.89 8.61 -3.55
C TRP A 69 8.92 9.11 -4.57
N PRO A 70 10.11 9.57 -4.13
CA PRO A 70 11.16 10.03 -5.04
C PRO A 70 11.83 8.87 -5.79
N SER A 71 11.72 7.65 -5.27
CA SER A 71 12.24 6.42 -5.83
C SER A 71 11.07 5.54 -6.28
N PRO A 72 11.18 4.81 -7.40
CA PRO A 72 10.23 3.77 -7.77
C PRO A 72 10.37 2.52 -6.89
N CYS A 73 11.32 2.49 -5.95
CA CYS A 73 11.59 1.37 -5.06
C CYS A 73 11.32 1.79 -3.63
N VAL A 74 10.30 1.17 -3.06
CA VAL A 74 9.81 1.49 -1.72
C VAL A 74 9.66 0.20 -0.95
N SER A 75 9.97 0.22 0.34
CA SER A 75 9.71 -0.91 1.23
C SER A 75 8.55 -0.68 2.17
N TYR A 76 8.03 -1.74 2.75
CA TYR A 76 7.27 -1.69 3.99
C TYR A 76 7.64 -2.86 4.89
N SER A 77 7.28 -2.74 6.16
CA SER A 77 7.39 -3.81 7.16
C SER A 77 6.12 -3.90 7.98
N LEU A 78 5.87 -5.07 8.56
CA LEU A 78 4.77 -5.33 9.48
C LEU A 78 5.33 -5.40 10.89
N GLN A 79 4.62 -4.84 11.86
CA GLN A 79 4.97 -5.06 13.26
C GLN A 79 4.72 -6.53 13.64
N GLU A 80 5.68 -7.14 14.33
CA GLU A 80 5.75 -8.59 14.52
C GLU A 80 4.64 -9.20 15.40
N ASP A 81 4.01 -8.42 16.28
CA ASP A 81 2.90 -8.87 17.12
C ASP A 81 1.58 -8.95 16.34
N ALA A 82 1.48 -8.28 15.18
CA ALA A 82 0.26 -8.18 14.38
C ALA A 82 -0.92 -7.71 15.24
N SER A 83 -2.01 -8.51 15.34
CA SER A 83 -3.18 -8.20 16.18
C SER A 83 -3.69 -9.44 16.91
N ASP A 84 -4.35 -9.24 18.05
CA ASP A 84 -5.19 -10.24 18.72
C ASP A 84 -6.28 -10.84 17.80
N GLN A 85 -6.69 -10.10 16.75
CA GLN A 85 -7.67 -10.53 15.76
C GLN A 85 -7.03 -11.18 14.52
N VAL A 86 -5.77 -10.85 14.19
CA VAL A 86 -5.15 -11.14 12.89
C VAL A 86 -3.77 -11.74 13.11
N THR A 87 -3.54 -12.95 12.61
CA THR A 87 -2.20 -13.54 12.68
C THR A 87 -1.23 -12.81 11.75
N LEU A 88 0.07 -12.79 12.09
CA LEU A 88 1.09 -12.18 11.25
C LEU A 88 1.06 -12.72 9.80
N ALA A 89 0.85 -14.03 9.61
CA ALA A 89 0.78 -14.64 8.29
C ALA A 89 -0.44 -14.15 7.47
N GLU A 90 -1.58 -13.91 8.12
CA GLU A 90 -2.75 -13.31 7.46
C GLU A 90 -2.49 -11.85 7.09
N ALA A 91 -1.87 -11.09 7.99
CA ALA A 91 -1.50 -9.70 7.73
C ALA A 91 -0.49 -9.60 6.57
N GLU A 92 0.56 -10.43 6.55
CA GLU A 92 1.52 -10.53 5.45
C GLU A 92 0.82 -10.78 4.11
N ALA A 93 -0.05 -11.79 4.04
CA ALA A 93 -0.76 -12.13 2.81
C ALA A 93 -1.69 -11.00 2.34
N ILE A 94 -2.41 -10.35 3.26
CA ILE A 94 -3.35 -9.28 2.94
C ILE A 94 -2.62 -8.03 2.44
N PHE A 95 -1.55 -7.61 3.12
CA PHE A 95 -0.81 -6.42 2.69
C PHE A 95 0.02 -6.67 1.43
N GLU A 96 0.57 -7.87 1.24
CA GLU A 96 1.18 -8.26 -0.04
C GLU A 96 0.16 -8.15 -1.19
N GLN A 97 -1.06 -8.66 -0.98
CA GLN A 97 -2.14 -8.53 -1.96
C GLN A 97 -2.54 -7.06 -2.19
N ALA A 98 -2.70 -6.25 -1.15
CA ALA A 98 -3.06 -4.84 -1.27
C ALA A 98 -2.01 -4.06 -2.09
N PHE A 99 -0.72 -4.23 -1.82
CA PHE A 99 0.35 -3.63 -2.62
C PHE A 99 0.40 -4.17 -4.05
N ALA A 100 0.16 -5.47 -4.25
CA ALA A 100 0.07 -6.07 -5.57
C ALA A 100 -1.08 -5.48 -6.40
N THR A 101 -2.24 -5.22 -5.79
CA THR A 101 -3.39 -4.58 -6.45
C THR A 101 -3.02 -3.24 -7.08
N TRP A 102 -2.23 -2.41 -6.38
CA TRP A 102 -1.77 -1.12 -6.90
C TRP A 102 -0.64 -1.23 -7.92
N THR A 103 0.37 -2.06 -7.65
CA THR A 103 1.53 -2.20 -8.54
C THR A 103 1.19 -2.94 -9.84
N ALA A 104 0.13 -3.74 -9.86
CA ALA A 104 -0.38 -4.43 -11.05
C ALA A 104 -1.50 -3.66 -11.77
N ALA A 105 -1.81 -2.42 -11.37
CA ALA A 105 -2.85 -1.63 -12.02
C ALA A 105 -2.62 -1.50 -13.54
N ASP A 106 -3.71 -1.51 -14.32
CA ASP A 106 -3.62 -1.32 -15.77
C ASP A 106 -3.52 0.17 -16.12
N CYS A 107 -2.34 0.59 -16.57
CA CYS A 107 -2.08 1.94 -17.08
C CYS A 107 -2.28 2.06 -18.60
N GLY A 108 -2.87 1.04 -19.23
CA GLY A 108 -3.12 0.95 -20.66
C GLY A 108 -1.94 0.35 -21.43
N GLY A 109 -2.26 -0.29 -22.56
CA GLY A 109 -1.24 -0.88 -23.43
C GLY A 109 -0.52 -2.09 -22.84
N GLY A 110 -1.06 -2.71 -21.78
CA GLY A 110 -0.44 -3.82 -21.07
C GLY A 110 0.70 -3.38 -20.14
N ALA A 111 0.74 -2.10 -19.78
CA ALA A 111 1.74 -1.53 -18.88
C ALA A 111 1.15 -1.24 -17.50
N SER A 112 2.01 -1.26 -16.49
CA SER A 112 1.66 -1.01 -15.08
C SER A 112 2.41 0.20 -14.54
N PRO A 113 2.03 0.73 -13.36
CA PRO A 113 2.73 1.84 -12.75
C PRO A 113 4.22 1.53 -12.58
N ARG A 114 5.09 2.51 -12.80
CA ARG A 114 6.53 2.34 -12.61
C ARG A 114 6.89 2.42 -11.12
N MET A 115 6.52 1.38 -10.37
CA MET A 115 6.71 1.24 -8.93
C MET A 115 6.96 -0.23 -8.56
N GLU A 116 7.91 -0.47 -7.68
CA GLU A 116 8.19 -1.74 -7.03
C GLU A 116 8.14 -1.55 -5.52
N VAL A 117 7.29 -2.35 -4.86
CA VAL A 117 7.15 -2.34 -3.41
C VAL A 117 7.66 -3.66 -2.85
N THR A 118 8.60 -3.58 -1.91
CA THR A 118 9.25 -4.75 -1.30
C THR A 118 8.85 -4.90 0.17
N TYR A 119 8.36 -6.08 0.54
CA TYR A 119 8.21 -6.43 1.95
C TYR A 119 9.58 -6.79 2.55
N LEU A 120 10.00 -6.11 3.61
CA LEU A 120 11.29 -6.35 4.28
C LEU A 120 11.21 -7.32 5.47
N GLY A 121 10.03 -7.88 5.74
CA GLY A 121 9.81 -8.78 6.87
C GLY A 121 9.24 -8.07 8.10
N PRO A 122 8.95 -8.84 9.16
CA PRO A 122 8.43 -8.31 10.41
C PRO A 122 9.49 -7.53 11.17
N ILE A 123 9.07 -6.53 11.95
CA ILE A 123 9.92 -5.68 12.76
C ILE A 123 9.39 -5.55 14.19
N SER A 124 10.31 -5.29 15.14
CA SER A 124 9.96 -5.15 16.55
C SER A 124 9.43 -3.76 16.92
N CYS A 125 9.76 -2.72 16.15
CA CYS A 125 9.26 -1.37 16.42
C CYS A 125 7.73 -1.33 16.38
N ASP A 126 7.08 -0.67 17.33
CA ASP A 126 5.62 -0.54 17.45
C ASP A 126 5.11 0.91 17.37
N ALA A 127 6.02 1.85 17.07
CA ALA A 127 5.74 3.26 16.96
C ALA A 127 5.69 3.71 15.50
N HIS A 128 4.77 4.61 15.18
CA HIS A 128 4.81 5.37 13.93
C HIS A 128 5.86 6.49 14.10
N GLU A 129 6.94 6.48 13.33
CA GLU A 129 8.04 7.43 13.50
C GLU A 129 8.92 7.61 12.26
N TYR A 130 9.35 8.86 12.06
CA TYR A 130 10.38 9.19 11.08
C TYR A 130 11.62 9.79 11.72
N ASN A 131 12.75 9.10 11.56
CA ASN A 131 14.04 9.41 12.12
C ASN A 131 14.98 10.05 11.11
N GLN A 132 15.45 11.26 11.44
CA GLN A 132 16.42 11.99 10.60
C GLN A 132 17.88 11.56 10.81
N ARG A 133 18.17 10.79 11.86
CA ARG A 133 19.54 10.41 12.25
C ARG A 133 19.72 8.90 12.46
N LYS A 134 18.61 8.17 12.61
CA LYS A 134 18.57 6.73 12.84
C LYS A 134 17.95 6.03 11.62
N GLY A 135 17.86 4.72 11.63
CA GLY A 135 17.14 3.97 10.60
C GLY A 135 15.63 4.13 10.76
N ASN A 136 14.91 3.80 9.68
CA ASN A 136 13.46 3.90 9.56
C ASN A 136 12.89 2.61 8.97
N ALA A 137 11.59 2.46 9.09
CA ALA A 137 10.80 1.50 8.33
C ALA A 137 9.43 2.13 8.10
N ASN A 138 8.89 2.02 6.89
CA ASN A 138 7.48 2.34 6.66
C ASN A 138 6.67 1.21 7.30
N ILE A 139 6.14 1.46 8.50
CA ILE A 139 5.60 0.40 9.35
C ILE A 139 4.09 0.27 9.18
N ILE A 140 3.61 -0.96 9.21
CA ILE A 140 2.20 -1.29 9.37
C ILE A 140 2.01 -1.92 10.75
N THR A 141 1.21 -1.27 11.60
CA THR A 141 0.90 -1.71 12.96
C THR A 141 -0.60 -1.92 13.12
N PHE A 142 -0.99 -2.80 14.04
CA PHE A 142 -2.38 -2.86 14.53
C PHE A 142 -2.45 -2.27 15.94
N ARG A 143 -3.56 -1.62 16.24
CA ARG A 143 -3.78 -0.94 17.52
C ARG A 143 -4.85 -1.69 18.30
N ASP A 144 -4.44 -2.69 19.08
CA ASP A 144 -5.33 -3.52 19.89
C ASP A 144 -5.70 -2.92 21.26
N ASP A 145 -4.82 -2.10 21.85
CA ASP A 145 -4.98 -1.59 23.22
C ASP A 145 -5.65 -0.20 23.30
N GLY A 146 -5.95 0.40 22.15
CA GLY A 146 -6.58 1.71 22.07
C GLY A 146 -6.27 2.44 20.77
N TRP A 147 -7.24 3.21 20.30
CA TRP A 147 -7.05 4.11 19.16
C TRP A 147 -6.60 5.50 19.66
N PRO A 148 -5.37 5.96 19.37
CA PRO A 148 -4.81 7.18 19.96
C PRO A 148 -5.41 8.47 19.38
N TYR A 149 -6.20 8.37 18.30
CA TYR A 149 -6.80 9.51 17.62
C TYR A 149 -8.22 9.79 18.11
N GLY A 150 -8.53 11.08 18.32
CA GLY A 150 -9.78 11.55 18.92
C GLY A 150 -11.00 11.44 18.00
N SER A 151 -11.39 10.23 17.59
CA SER A 151 -12.66 9.91 16.92
C SER A 151 -12.83 8.40 16.71
N GLY A 152 -12.46 7.57 17.71
CA GLY A 152 -12.35 6.10 17.58
C GLY A 152 -13.54 5.32 16.99
N GLY A 153 -14.74 5.90 16.90
CA GLY A 153 -15.90 5.18 16.37
C GLY A 153 -15.96 4.95 14.85
N ASN A 154 -15.22 5.70 14.03
CA ASN A 154 -15.38 5.66 12.56
C ASN A 154 -14.06 5.57 11.77
N THR A 155 -12.89 5.64 12.43
CA THR A 155 -11.60 5.56 11.75
C THR A 155 -11.12 4.12 11.79
N LEU A 156 -11.07 3.45 10.63
CA LEU A 156 -10.70 2.04 10.50
C LEU A 156 -9.19 1.85 10.44
N ALA A 157 -8.50 2.83 9.87
CA ALA A 157 -7.05 2.90 9.82
C ALA A 157 -6.61 4.34 9.58
N LEU A 158 -5.32 4.60 9.70
CA LEU A 158 -4.70 5.87 9.36
C LEU A 158 -3.34 5.63 8.73
N THR A 159 -3.12 6.21 7.56
CA THR A 159 -1.79 6.35 6.97
C THR A 159 -1.20 7.73 7.29
N THR A 160 -0.13 7.76 8.08
CA THR A 160 0.64 8.96 8.39
C THR A 160 1.82 9.08 7.44
N VAL A 161 1.79 10.07 6.55
CA VAL A 161 2.89 10.36 5.62
C VAL A 161 3.80 11.47 6.15
N THR A 162 5.12 11.20 6.19
CA THR A 162 6.15 12.22 6.39
C THR A 162 6.72 12.64 5.05
N TYR A 163 6.82 13.94 4.79
CA TYR A 163 7.18 14.45 3.46
C TYR A 163 7.94 15.77 3.49
N ASN A 164 8.51 16.14 2.34
CA ASN A 164 9.19 17.41 2.15
C ASN A 164 8.23 18.53 1.72
N LEU A 165 8.17 19.61 2.50
CA LEU A 165 7.29 20.76 2.24
C LEU A 165 7.57 21.52 0.94
N LYS A 166 8.74 21.36 0.33
CA LYS A 166 9.20 22.14 -0.85
C LYS A 166 8.99 21.41 -2.17
N ASN A 167 9.03 20.09 -2.19
CA ASN A 167 8.96 19.30 -3.42
C ASN A 167 7.96 18.13 -3.37
N GLY A 168 7.30 17.88 -2.23
CA GLY A 168 6.30 16.81 -2.09
C GLY A 168 6.89 15.40 -2.02
N GLU A 169 8.22 15.25 -1.89
CA GLU A 169 8.80 13.92 -1.73
C GLU A 169 8.32 13.27 -0.44
N ILE A 170 7.75 12.07 -0.54
CA ILE A 170 7.45 11.22 0.61
C ILE A 170 8.77 10.66 1.14
N TYR A 171 8.96 10.78 2.45
CA TYR A 171 10.13 10.29 3.18
C TYR A 171 9.83 9.00 3.92
N ASP A 172 8.60 8.88 4.40
CA ASP A 172 8.13 7.80 5.24
C ASP A 172 6.60 7.77 5.23
N ALA A 173 6.01 6.58 5.37
CA ALA A 173 4.56 6.38 5.40
C ALA A 173 4.19 5.19 6.29
N ASP A 174 3.67 5.51 7.48
CA ASP A 174 3.27 4.51 8.47
C ASP A 174 1.77 4.29 8.42
N MET A 175 1.33 3.04 8.54
CA MET A 175 -0.08 2.66 8.62
C MET A 175 -0.39 2.09 10.00
N GLU A 176 -1.49 2.57 10.56
CA GLU A 176 -2.05 2.07 11.81
C GLU A 176 -3.44 1.54 11.52
N VAL A 177 -3.68 0.26 11.78
CA VAL A 177 -4.99 -0.36 11.61
C VAL A 177 -5.68 -0.38 12.97
N ASN A 178 -6.91 0.13 13.03
CA ASN A 178 -7.71 0.07 14.24
C ASN A 178 -8.27 -1.34 14.42
N SER A 179 -7.79 -2.04 15.44
CA SER A 179 -8.25 -3.36 15.86
C SER A 179 -8.74 -3.36 17.32
N PHE A 180 -8.84 -2.18 17.94
CA PHE A 180 -9.29 -2.01 19.32
C PHE A 180 -10.82 -2.06 19.44
N ASP A 181 -11.52 -1.31 18.60
CA ASP A 181 -12.99 -1.21 18.61
C ASP A 181 -13.65 -1.54 17.26
N VAL A 182 -12.86 -2.04 16.31
CA VAL A 182 -13.29 -2.52 14.99
C VAL A 182 -13.10 -4.04 14.90
N THR A 183 -14.15 -4.76 14.49
CA THR A 183 -14.09 -6.20 14.22
C THR A 183 -13.60 -6.44 12.80
N LEU A 184 -12.37 -6.90 12.65
CA LEU A 184 -11.75 -7.15 11.35
C LEU A 184 -12.20 -8.49 10.76
N SER A 185 -12.23 -8.56 9.43
CA SER A 185 -12.55 -9.77 8.68
C SER A 185 -11.50 -9.98 7.58
N MET A 186 -11.00 -11.21 7.46
CA MET A 186 -9.87 -11.55 6.59
C MET A 186 -10.30 -12.36 5.36
N GLY A 187 -11.54 -12.81 5.31
CA GLY A 187 -12.09 -13.68 4.27
C GLY A 187 -13.43 -13.20 3.73
N ASP A 188 -14.09 -14.06 2.96
CA ASP A 188 -15.34 -13.73 2.27
C ASP A 188 -16.60 -14.11 3.07
N ASP A 189 -16.43 -14.88 4.13
CA ASP A 189 -17.51 -15.35 5.00
C ASP A 189 -17.73 -14.36 6.15
N ASP A 190 -18.99 -14.02 6.42
CA ASP A 190 -19.41 -13.16 7.54
C ASP A 190 -18.64 -11.83 7.66
N VAL A 191 -18.39 -11.18 6.51
CA VAL A 191 -17.63 -9.92 6.41
C VAL A 191 -18.21 -8.84 7.33
N SER A 192 -17.39 -8.32 8.23
CA SER A 192 -17.67 -7.11 9.03
C SER A 192 -16.90 -5.92 8.45
N PHE A 193 -15.71 -5.63 8.95
CA PHE A 193 -14.78 -4.67 8.35
C PHE A 193 -13.65 -5.44 7.65
N ASP A 194 -13.70 -5.48 6.33
CA ASP A 194 -12.80 -6.27 5.50
C ASP A 194 -11.39 -5.66 5.52
N LEU A 195 -10.44 -6.41 6.09
CA LEU A 195 -9.06 -5.94 6.25
C LEU A 195 -8.37 -5.72 4.91
N LEU A 196 -8.68 -6.51 3.88
CA LEU A 196 -8.11 -6.30 2.55
C LEU A 196 -8.62 -5.01 1.90
N SER A 197 -9.90 -4.66 2.09
CA SER A 197 -10.45 -3.36 1.65
C SER A 197 -9.79 -2.19 2.38
N ILE A 198 -9.62 -2.29 3.70
CA ILE A 198 -8.93 -1.28 4.51
C ILE A 198 -7.47 -1.14 4.05
N ALA A 199 -6.74 -2.25 3.96
CA ALA A 199 -5.35 -2.28 3.53
C ALA A 199 -5.17 -1.69 2.13
N THR A 200 -6.02 -2.07 1.17
CA THR A 200 -5.94 -1.52 -0.20
C THR A 200 -6.18 -0.01 -0.22
N HIS A 201 -7.10 0.51 0.60
CA HIS A 201 -7.33 1.95 0.75
C HIS A 201 -6.11 2.68 1.33
N GLU A 202 -5.57 2.18 2.45
CA GLU A 202 -4.39 2.79 3.10
C GLU A 202 -3.14 2.73 2.23
N VAL A 203 -2.94 1.65 1.46
CA VAL A 203 -1.85 1.57 0.48
C VAL A 203 -1.98 2.68 -0.59
N GLY A 204 -3.19 3.08 -0.97
CA GLY A 204 -3.37 4.21 -1.87
C GLY A 204 -2.84 5.53 -1.26
N HIS A 205 -3.10 5.77 0.02
CA HIS A 205 -2.52 6.91 0.75
C HIS A 205 -1.00 6.83 0.84
N PHE A 206 -0.46 5.65 1.16
CA PHE A 206 0.98 5.38 1.17
C PHE A 206 1.62 5.71 -0.18
N LEU A 207 0.92 5.45 -1.28
CA LEU A 207 1.39 5.73 -2.64
C LEU A 207 1.18 7.20 -3.06
N GLY A 208 0.58 8.04 -2.22
CA GLY A 208 0.41 9.48 -2.45
C GLY A 208 -0.96 9.89 -3.01
N LEU A 209 -1.95 8.99 -3.01
CA LEU A 209 -3.33 9.30 -3.37
C LEU A 209 -4.09 9.93 -2.18
N SER A 210 -5.02 10.82 -2.50
CA SER A 210 -5.98 11.37 -1.57
C SER A 210 -7.34 10.73 -1.83
N HIS A 211 -8.28 10.93 -0.90
CA HIS A 211 -9.64 10.48 -1.10
C HIS A 211 -10.23 10.96 -2.43
N SER A 212 -10.95 10.06 -3.10
CA SER A 212 -11.72 10.33 -4.31
C SER A 212 -13.15 10.76 -3.98
N ALA A 213 -13.74 11.54 -4.88
CA ALA A 213 -15.17 11.85 -4.86
C ALA A 213 -16.03 10.74 -5.50
N GLU A 214 -15.42 9.80 -6.24
CA GLU A 214 -16.14 8.69 -6.85
C GLU A 214 -16.47 7.62 -5.81
N VAL A 215 -17.76 7.34 -5.65
CA VAL A 215 -18.27 6.45 -4.58
C VAL A 215 -17.94 4.97 -4.78
N THR A 216 -17.45 4.60 -5.96
CA THR A 216 -16.99 3.25 -6.29
C THR A 216 -15.48 3.11 -6.21
N ALA A 217 -14.74 4.21 -6.08
CA ALA A 217 -13.30 4.19 -5.99
C ALA A 217 -12.85 3.52 -4.70
N THR A 218 -11.76 2.75 -4.78
CA THR A 218 -11.02 2.27 -3.62
C THR A 218 -10.70 3.42 -2.68
N MET A 219 -10.30 4.58 -3.22
CA MET A 219 -9.97 5.78 -2.45
C MET A 219 -11.20 6.57 -1.97
N TYR A 220 -12.43 6.05 -2.06
CA TYR A 220 -13.58 6.72 -1.47
C TYR A 220 -13.48 6.73 0.07
N ALA A 221 -13.67 7.92 0.68
CA ALA A 221 -13.42 8.12 2.11
C ALA A 221 -14.34 7.32 3.04
N ASP A 222 -15.59 7.07 2.62
CA ASP A 222 -16.58 6.42 3.47
C ASP A 222 -16.60 4.91 3.21
N TYR A 223 -16.17 4.16 4.22
CA TYR A 223 -16.30 2.70 4.23
C TYR A 223 -17.73 2.25 4.54
N ARG A 224 -18.21 1.22 3.85
CA ARG A 224 -19.48 0.56 4.15
C ARG A 224 -19.22 -0.79 4.84
N PRO A 225 -19.68 -1.00 6.08
CA PRO A 225 -19.62 -2.31 6.73
C PRO A 225 -20.22 -3.41 5.86
N GLU A 226 -19.76 -4.65 6.05
CA GLU A 226 -20.22 -5.84 5.31
C GLU A 226 -19.97 -5.74 3.79
N SER A 227 -18.92 -5.02 3.42
CA SER A 227 -18.51 -4.82 2.03
C SER A 227 -17.08 -5.25 1.79
N THR A 228 -16.80 -5.69 0.56
CA THR A 228 -15.45 -5.98 0.04
C THR A 228 -15.12 -5.07 -1.15
N MET A 229 -15.88 -3.99 -1.33
CA MET A 229 -15.86 -3.17 -2.54
C MET A 229 -14.51 -2.48 -2.78
N LEU A 230 -13.75 -2.18 -1.72
CA LEU A 230 -12.48 -1.46 -1.84
C LEU A 230 -11.28 -2.39 -2.04
N ARG A 231 -11.48 -3.71 -2.22
CA ARG A 231 -10.39 -4.65 -2.54
C ARG A 231 -9.80 -4.44 -3.93
N ASP A 232 -10.64 -3.99 -4.86
CA ASP A 232 -10.31 -3.84 -6.28
C ASP A 232 -10.30 -2.36 -6.67
N LEU A 233 -9.43 -1.99 -7.61
CA LEU A 233 -9.33 -0.63 -8.13
C LEU A 233 -10.47 -0.31 -9.10
N ASP A 234 -11.07 0.87 -8.97
CA ASP A 234 -11.92 1.47 -9.99
C ASP A 234 -11.07 2.06 -11.14
N ASP A 235 -11.72 2.49 -12.22
CA ASP A 235 -11.05 3.26 -13.28
C ASP A 235 -10.45 4.56 -12.72
N ASP A 236 -11.10 5.16 -11.70
CA ASP A 236 -10.60 6.35 -11.03
C ASP A 236 -9.26 6.11 -10.32
N ASP A 237 -9.17 5.04 -9.54
CA ASP A 237 -7.97 4.66 -8.81
C ASP A 237 -6.82 4.32 -9.76
N ARG A 238 -7.11 3.56 -10.84
CA ARG A 238 -6.13 3.26 -11.90
C ARG A 238 -5.58 4.54 -12.52
N ALA A 239 -6.46 5.47 -12.89
CA ALA A 239 -6.04 6.74 -13.46
C ALA A 239 -5.18 7.56 -12.47
N GLY A 240 -5.55 7.54 -11.20
CA GLY A 240 -4.79 8.15 -10.11
C GLY A 240 -3.38 7.59 -10.01
N ILE A 241 -3.24 6.28 -9.77
CA ILE A 241 -1.92 5.67 -9.56
C ILE A 241 -1.02 5.78 -10.78
N CYS A 242 -1.57 5.62 -12.00
CA CYS A 242 -0.83 5.79 -13.25
C CYS A 242 -0.45 7.25 -13.51
N SER A 243 -1.17 8.22 -12.93
CA SER A 243 -0.79 9.63 -12.94
C SER A 243 0.31 9.94 -11.92
N VAL A 244 0.41 9.21 -10.81
CA VAL A 244 1.49 9.37 -9.83
C VAL A 244 2.77 8.73 -10.36
N TYR A 245 2.67 7.48 -10.83
CA TYR A 245 3.80 6.68 -11.33
C TYR A 245 3.52 6.19 -12.76
N PRO A 246 3.70 7.05 -13.78
CA PRO A 246 3.48 6.67 -15.17
C PRO A 246 4.32 5.45 -15.57
N PRO A 247 3.82 4.59 -16.47
CA PRO A 247 4.62 3.51 -17.02
C PRO A 247 5.93 3.99 -17.62
N GLY A 248 6.96 3.18 -17.50
CA GLY A 248 8.27 3.45 -18.07
C GLY A 248 9.17 2.23 -18.06
N GLU A 249 10.46 2.44 -18.30
CA GLU A 249 11.44 1.35 -18.31
C GLU A 249 11.47 0.60 -16.97
N PRO A 250 11.66 -0.74 -16.98
CA PRO A 250 11.79 -1.56 -15.79
C PRO A 250 12.84 -1.03 -14.80
N VAL A 251 12.67 -1.34 -13.52
CA VAL A 251 13.63 -0.91 -12.49
C VAL A 251 14.78 -1.91 -12.42
N GLU A 252 15.89 -1.61 -13.11
CA GLU A 252 17.04 -2.53 -13.23
C GLU A 252 17.83 -2.76 -11.92
N ALA A 253 17.75 -1.83 -10.97
CA ALA A 253 18.42 -1.93 -9.66
C ALA A 253 17.54 -1.31 -8.59
N CYS A 254 16.69 -2.14 -7.99
CA CYS A 254 15.76 -1.70 -6.96
C CYS A 254 16.42 -1.74 -5.57
N ASP A 255 16.70 -0.56 -5.01
CA ASP A 255 17.11 -0.41 -3.61
C ASP A 255 15.89 0.07 -2.82
N PRO A 256 15.23 -0.81 -2.06
CA PRO A 256 14.05 -0.45 -1.29
C PRO A 256 14.42 0.11 0.09
N THR A 257 15.70 0.35 0.38
CA THR A 257 16.14 0.82 1.71
C THR A 257 15.49 2.17 2.04
N PRO A 258 14.78 2.28 3.18
CA PRO A 258 14.20 3.54 3.63
C PRO A 258 15.23 4.67 3.73
N ARG A 259 14.73 5.91 3.61
CA ARG A 259 15.57 7.08 3.81
C ARG A 259 16.21 7.03 5.19
N HIS A 260 17.51 7.35 5.25
CA HIS A 260 18.34 7.19 6.45
C HIS A 260 18.55 5.73 6.88
N GLY A 261 18.35 4.73 6.03
CA GLY A 261 18.63 3.31 6.29
C GLY A 261 17.45 2.57 6.92
N PHE A 262 17.43 1.24 6.77
CA PHE A 262 16.46 0.37 7.42
C PHE A 262 16.80 0.15 8.91
N SER A 263 15.78 0.04 9.76
CA SER A 263 15.88 -0.49 11.13
C SER A 263 14.61 -1.26 11.47
N ASP A 264 14.77 -2.37 12.19
CA ASP A 264 13.70 -3.16 12.80
C ASP A 264 13.30 -2.65 14.20
N LEU A 265 14.15 -1.84 14.83
CA LEU A 265 13.92 -1.25 16.15
C LEU A 265 13.42 0.19 16.06
N CYS A 266 12.62 0.61 17.04
CA CYS A 266 12.26 2.02 17.22
C CYS A 266 13.49 2.85 17.60
N ALA A 267 13.39 4.17 17.40
CA ALA A 267 14.48 5.10 17.55
C ALA A 267 15.15 5.04 18.92
N GLU A 268 14.39 4.82 19.99
CA GLU A 268 14.94 4.78 21.35
C GLU A 268 15.81 3.55 21.62
N ASP A 269 15.54 2.43 20.95
CA ASP A 269 16.25 1.16 21.11
C ASP A 269 17.38 0.96 20.10
N GLN A 270 17.39 1.74 19.02
CA GLN A 270 18.46 1.71 18.04
C GLN A 270 19.79 2.22 18.63
N PRO A 271 20.93 1.54 18.35
CA PRO A 271 22.24 2.05 18.74
C PRO A 271 22.51 3.40 18.09
N ASP A 272 23.19 4.29 18.80
CA ASP A 272 23.67 5.52 18.19
C ASP A 272 24.60 5.17 17.03
N ARG A 273 24.41 5.80 15.87
CA ARG A 273 25.32 5.64 14.74
C ARG A 273 26.69 6.13 15.17
N GLU A 274 27.66 5.20 15.30
CA GLU A 274 29.06 5.60 15.31
C GLU A 274 29.32 6.39 14.02
N GLU A 275 29.80 7.64 14.15
CA GLU A 275 30.25 8.42 12.99
C GLU A 275 31.18 7.55 12.15
N SER A 276 30.87 7.42 10.86
CA SER A 276 31.60 6.56 9.93
C SER A 276 33.10 6.85 9.93
N GLY A 277 33.86 6.04 10.67
CA GLY A 277 35.33 6.15 10.78
C GLY A 277 36.06 4.82 10.97
N GLY A 278 35.38 3.68 10.84
CA GLY A 278 35.97 2.35 11.05
C GLY A 278 36.23 1.58 9.76
N CYS A 279 37.35 1.81 9.08
CA CYS A 279 37.84 0.85 8.09
C CYS A 279 38.52 -0.33 8.80
N ALA A 280 37.86 -1.48 8.87
CA ALA A 280 38.52 -2.73 9.29
C ALA A 280 39.19 -3.38 8.09
N ALA A 281 40.53 -3.36 8.04
CA ALA A 281 41.33 -4.14 7.13
C ALA A 281 41.99 -5.30 7.89
N ALA A 282 41.76 -6.54 7.45
CA ALA A 282 42.53 -7.69 7.91
C ALA A 282 43.83 -7.79 7.09
N PRO A 283 45.02 -7.98 7.70
CA PRO A 283 46.22 -8.25 6.95
C PRO A 283 46.11 -9.63 6.27
N SER A 284 46.19 -9.65 4.94
CA SER A 284 46.55 -10.86 4.21
C SER A 284 47.98 -11.22 4.62
N SER A 285 48.17 -12.40 5.23
CA SER A 285 49.51 -12.93 5.44
C SER A 285 49.95 -13.63 4.15
N PRO A 286 50.97 -13.13 3.42
CA PRO A 286 51.61 -13.87 2.36
C PRO A 286 52.79 -14.66 2.94
N GLY A 287 52.73 -15.99 2.81
CA GLY A 287 53.92 -16.84 2.78
C GLY A 287 54.64 -17.08 4.12
N GLY A 288 54.56 -18.31 4.61
CA GLY A 288 55.40 -18.82 5.69
C GLY A 288 56.08 -20.13 5.28
N GLY A 289 57.02 -20.05 4.34
CA GLY A 289 58.00 -21.11 4.09
C GLY A 289 59.12 -21.05 5.13
N SER A 290 59.38 -22.20 5.76
CA SER A 290 60.63 -22.67 6.42
C SER A 290 61.59 -21.66 7.08
N GLY A 291 61.84 -21.84 8.39
CA GLY A 291 63.15 -21.54 8.98
C GLY A 291 63.20 -21.14 10.46
N GLY A 292 63.43 -22.13 11.34
CA GLY A 292 64.46 -22.08 12.39
C GLY A 292 64.37 -21.16 13.63
N GLY A 293 64.19 -21.80 14.80
CA GLY A 293 64.74 -21.37 16.12
C GLY A 293 63.97 -20.27 16.86
N LEU A 294 63.85 -20.22 18.18
CA LEU A 294 64.46 -20.94 19.29
C LEU A 294 63.51 -20.94 20.51
N LEU A 295 63.81 -21.85 21.42
CA LEU A 295 63.16 -22.21 22.68
C LEU A 295 62.95 -21.06 23.69
N ALA A 296 61.84 -21.14 24.45
CA ALA A 296 61.88 -21.01 25.91
C ALA A 296 60.69 -21.75 26.54
N ALA A 297 61.00 -22.74 27.38
CA ALA A 297 60.06 -23.48 28.21
C ALA A 297 60.29 -23.11 29.69
N ALA A 298 59.21 -22.97 30.46
CA ALA A 298 59.13 -23.20 31.92
C ALA A 298 57.63 -23.20 32.30
N ALA A 299 57.01 -24.36 32.56
CA ALA A 299 56.87 -25.04 33.87
C ALA A 299 56.05 -24.21 34.88
N ALA A 300 54.74 -24.46 35.06
CA ALA A 300 54.08 -25.54 35.81
C ALA A 300 54.12 -25.38 37.34
N SER A 301 52.93 -25.15 37.94
CA SER A 301 52.44 -25.63 39.26
C SER A 301 51.28 -24.72 39.72
N LEU A 302 50.24 -25.10 40.45
CA LEU A 302 49.65 -26.33 41.00
C LEU A 302 48.35 -25.83 41.68
N GLY A 303 47.26 -26.61 41.66
CA GLY A 303 46.09 -26.25 42.48
C GLY A 303 44.80 -26.96 42.13
N ALA A 304 44.81 -28.29 42.06
CA ALA A 304 43.60 -29.08 42.10
C ALA A 304 43.04 -29.12 43.53
N LEU A 305 41.71 -29.16 43.69
CA LEU A 305 41.04 -30.31 44.32
C LEU A 305 39.52 -30.25 44.14
N ALA A 306 38.99 -31.40 43.78
CA ALA A 306 37.62 -31.69 43.39
C ALA A 306 36.80 -32.30 44.53
N ARG A 307 35.47 -32.20 44.43
CA ARG A 307 34.47 -33.29 44.65
C ARG A 307 33.07 -32.71 44.46
N ALA A 308 32.32 -33.01 43.41
CA ALA A 308 31.71 -34.28 43.00
C ALA A 308 30.54 -34.76 43.90
N ARG A 309 29.34 -34.65 43.29
CA ARG A 309 28.24 -35.65 43.20
C ARG A 309 27.04 -35.59 44.17
N ARG A 310 25.90 -35.36 43.50
CA ARG A 310 24.64 -36.14 43.44
C ARG A 310 23.74 -36.16 44.68
N GLY A 311 22.51 -35.69 44.46
CA GLY A 311 21.31 -36.12 45.18
C GLY A 311 20.04 -35.74 44.41
N ARG A 312 19.46 -36.70 43.68
CA ARG A 312 18.02 -36.68 43.30
C ARG A 312 17.19 -36.73 44.59
N ALA A 313 16.10 -35.96 44.67
CA ALA A 313 14.73 -36.47 44.82
C ALA A 313 13.72 -35.41 45.31
N ALA A 314 12.52 -35.52 44.74
CA ALA A 314 11.19 -35.29 45.31
C ALA A 314 10.67 -33.86 45.58
N ARG A 315 9.70 -33.45 44.74
CA ARG A 315 8.46 -32.76 45.14
C ARG A 315 7.68 -33.63 46.13
N PRO A 316 7.03 -33.06 47.16
CA PRO A 316 5.64 -32.57 47.09
C PRO A 316 5.51 -31.23 47.84
N GLY A 317 4.44 -30.44 47.85
CA GLY A 317 3.09 -30.54 47.33
C GLY A 317 2.37 -29.27 47.81
N ARG A 318 1.48 -28.75 46.95
CA ARG A 318 0.19 -28.10 47.24
C ARG A 318 -0.09 -27.68 48.70
N GLU A 319 -0.25 -26.38 48.95
CA GLU A 319 -1.29 -25.89 49.85
C GLU A 319 -1.77 -24.48 49.47
N ARG A 320 -3.09 -24.31 49.53
CA ARG A 320 -3.88 -23.10 49.27
C ARG A 320 -4.06 -22.33 50.57
N ALA A 321 -4.15 -21.00 50.48
CA ALA A 321 -4.93 -20.06 51.33
C ALA A 321 -4.38 -18.65 51.04
N ARG A 322 -5.14 -17.60 50.74
CA ARG A 322 -6.56 -17.28 50.77
C ARG A 322 -6.80 -16.18 49.73
#